data_AF-A0AAJ2EYT6-F1
#
_entry.id   AF-A0AAJ2EYT6-F1
#
_cell.length_a   1.000
_cell.length_b   1.000
_cell.length_c   1.000
_cell.angle_alpha   90.00
_cell.angle_beta   90.00
_cell.angle_gamma   90.00
#
_symmetry.space_group_name_H-M   'P 1'
#
loop_
_entity.id
_entity.type
_entity.pdbx_description
1 polymer ?
#
loop_
_entity_poly.entity_id
_entity_poly.type
_entity_poly.pdbx_seq_one_letter_code
_entity_poly.pdbx_strand_id
1 'polypeptide(L)'
;MSTTLTQRSTSARLLHALLFEGIAILLCAPTLAWLLDKPLVHLGLLTAAFSAVAMLWNLVFNLVFDHLQRRLGFTRGLSMRLLHAFCFEGGLVVMLVPLAAWWLSIGLWEALLLDLGLLLFFLPYTLAFNWLYDLGYAAWRKRTNAPCQAH
;
A
#
# COMPACT_ATOMS: atom_id res chain seq x y z
N MET A 1 24.50 -21.45 -9.83
CA MET A 1 24.02 -20.39 -8.91
C MET A 1 22.60 -20.04 -9.30
N SER A 2 21.64 -20.81 -8.80
CA SER A 2 20.22 -20.56 -9.06
C SER A 2 19.60 -20.24 -7.71
N THR A 3 19.41 -18.95 -7.49
CA THR A 3 18.86 -18.33 -6.28
C THR A 3 17.55 -19.02 -5.94
N THR A 4 17.55 -19.85 -4.90
CA THR A 4 16.34 -20.34 -4.26
C THR A 4 15.57 -19.12 -3.76
N LEU A 5 14.57 -18.71 -4.52
CA LEU A 5 13.56 -17.76 -4.06
C LEU A 5 12.92 -18.37 -2.83
N THR A 6 13.31 -17.88 -1.65
CA THR A 6 12.72 -18.23 -0.36
C THR A 6 11.23 -17.91 -0.46
N GLN A 7 10.42 -18.90 -0.83
CA GLN A 7 8.97 -18.82 -0.87
C GLN A 7 8.50 -18.53 0.56
N ARG A 8 8.29 -17.24 0.89
CA ARG A 8 7.57 -16.88 2.13
C ARG A 8 6.19 -17.54 2.03
N SER A 9 5.88 -18.39 3.02
CA SER A 9 4.60 -19.10 3.14
C SER A 9 3.44 -18.15 2.85
N THR A 10 2.48 -18.58 2.02
CA THR A 10 1.25 -17.83 1.69
C THR A 10 0.51 -17.36 2.93
N SER A 11 0.58 -18.13 4.03
CA SER A 11 0.05 -17.75 5.34
C SER A 11 0.72 -16.53 5.97
N ALA A 12 2.03 -16.34 5.78
CA ALA A 12 2.74 -15.15 6.28
C ALA A 12 2.38 -13.90 5.47
N ARG A 13 2.12 -14.04 4.17
CA ARG A 13 1.64 -12.95 3.31
C ARG A 13 0.20 -12.54 3.66
N LEU A 14 -0.67 -13.51 3.91
CA LEU A 14 -2.05 -13.29 4.36
C LEU A 14 -2.10 -12.60 5.73
N LEU A 15 -1.30 -13.05 6.70
CA LEU A 15 -1.25 -12.43 8.01
C LEU A 15 -0.69 -11.00 7.96
N HIS A 16 0.30 -10.74 7.10
CA HIS A 16 0.81 -9.39 6.88
C HIS A 16 -0.23 -8.47 6.23
N ALA A 17 -0.95 -8.97 5.21
CA ALA A 17 -2.03 -8.23 4.57
C ALA A 17 -3.18 -7.92 5.55
N LEU A 18 -3.63 -8.92 6.32
CA LEU A 18 -4.71 -8.75 7.31
C LEU A 18 -4.33 -7.81 8.45
N LEU A 19 -3.10 -7.87 8.96
CA LEU A 19 -2.63 -6.94 9.99
C LEU A 19 -2.49 -5.52 9.43
N PHE A 20 -1.95 -5.39 8.23
CA PHE A 20 -1.80 -4.10 7.57
C PHE A 20 -3.16 -3.44 7.32
N GLU A 21 -4.10 -4.19 6.77
CA GLU A 21 -5.46 -3.75 6.45
C GLU A 21 -6.28 -3.49 7.72
N GLY A 22 -6.15 -4.35 8.74
CA GLY A 22 -6.82 -4.17 10.02
C GLY A 22 -6.39 -2.90 10.76
N ILE A 23 -5.08 -2.62 10.83
CA ILE A 23 -4.58 -1.41 11.49
C ILE A 23 -4.85 -0.16 10.65
N ALA A 24 -4.80 -0.28 9.32
CA ALA A 24 -5.23 0.78 8.40
C ALA A 24 -6.68 1.21 8.66
N ILE A 25 -7.60 0.25 8.76
CA ILE A 25 -9.01 0.50 9.08
C ILE A 25 -9.12 1.13 10.48
N LEU A 26 -8.37 0.62 11.46
CA LEU A 26 -8.44 1.09 12.85
C LEU A 26 -7.93 2.54 13.02
N LEU A 27 -7.00 2.99 12.17
CA LEU A 27 -6.49 4.36 12.18
C LEU A 27 -7.30 5.29 11.27
N CYS A 28 -7.57 4.89 10.03
CA CYS A 28 -8.26 5.73 9.04
C CYS A 28 -9.74 5.92 9.34
N ALA A 29 -10.44 4.88 9.81
CA ALA A 29 -11.87 4.98 10.05
C ALA A 29 -12.22 6.04 11.12
N PRO A 30 -11.59 6.08 12.31
CA PRO A 30 -11.88 7.13 13.29
C PRO A 30 -11.35 8.52 12.88
N THR A 31 -10.21 8.61 12.21
CA THR A 31 -9.70 9.93 11.74
C THR A 31 -10.58 10.53 10.65
N LEU A 32 -11.00 9.75 9.65
CA LEU A 32 -11.94 10.24 8.64
C LEU A 32 -13.33 10.49 9.23
N ALA A 33 -13.79 9.67 10.18
CA ALA A 33 -15.09 9.88 10.82
C ALA A 33 -15.11 11.21 11.60
N TRP A 34 -14.01 11.53 12.28
CA TRP A 34 -13.87 12.80 12.97
C TRP A 34 -13.70 14.00 12.02
N LEU A 35 -13.03 13.81 10.89
CA LEU A 35 -12.78 14.89 9.92
C LEU A 35 -14.00 15.20 9.04
N LEU A 36 -14.82 14.19 8.75
CA LEU A 36 -15.91 14.26 7.76
C LEU A 36 -17.31 14.16 8.39
N ASP A 37 -17.43 13.99 9.71
CA ASP A 37 -18.69 13.78 10.45
C ASP A 37 -19.59 12.69 9.81
N LYS A 38 -18.98 11.68 9.19
CA LYS A 38 -19.67 10.62 8.44
C LYS A 38 -19.59 9.28 9.16
N PRO A 39 -20.62 8.42 9.04
CA PRO A 39 -20.65 7.12 9.71
C PRO A 39 -19.48 6.22 9.28
N LEU A 40 -18.84 5.60 10.29
CA LEU A 40 -17.66 4.71 10.15
C LEU A 40 -17.83 3.63 9.07
N VAL A 41 -19.04 3.08 8.91
CA VAL A 41 -19.33 2.05 7.91
C VAL A 41 -19.19 2.58 6.48
N HIS A 42 -19.67 3.79 6.20
CA HIS A 42 -19.54 4.40 4.86
C HIS A 42 -18.09 4.72 4.51
N LEU A 43 -17.31 5.10 5.51
CA LEU A 43 -15.88 5.38 5.35
C LEU A 43 -15.08 4.09 5.17
N GLY A 44 -15.41 3.02 5.91
CA GLY A 44 -14.81 1.70 5.70
C GLY A 44 -15.12 1.12 4.32
N LEU A 45 -16.32 1.34 3.79
CA LEU A 45 -16.66 0.91 2.43
C LEU A 45 -15.91 1.72 1.37
N LEU A 46 -15.73 3.02 1.60
CA LEU A 46 -14.96 3.90 0.72
C LEU A 46 -13.48 3.51 0.67
N THR A 47 -12.86 3.24 1.82
CA THR A 47 -11.46 2.81 1.88
C THR A 47 -11.26 1.43 1.25
N ALA A 48 -12.22 0.51 1.42
CA ALA A 48 -12.21 -0.78 0.71
C ALA A 48 -12.32 -0.59 -0.81
N ALA A 49 -13.19 0.30 -1.28
CA ALA A 49 -13.30 0.64 -2.70
C ALA A 49 -12.01 1.27 -3.25
N PHE A 50 -11.38 2.18 -2.51
CA PHE A 50 -10.08 2.76 -2.88
C PHE A 50 -8.98 1.70 -2.95
N SER A 51 -8.92 0.78 -1.99
CA SER A 51 -7.99 -0.35 -2.00
C SER A 51 -8.17 -1.22 -3.25
N ALA A 52 -9.42 -1.56 -3.59
CA ALA A 52 -9.73 -2.34 -4.77
C ALA A 52 -9.34 -1.64 -6.08
N VAL A 53 -9.66 -0.34 -6.21
CA VAL A 53 -9.28 0.48 -7.36
C VAL A 53 -7.75 0.60 -7.46
N ALA A 54 -7.06 0.83 -6.34
CA ALA A 54 -5.61 0.93 -6.31
C ALA A 54 -4.93 -0.39 -6.69
N MET A 55 -5.43 -1.52 -6.20
CA MET A 55 -4.94 -2.85 -6.59
C MET A 55 -5.14 -3.13 -8.07
N LEU A 56 -6.33 -2.83 -8.60
CA LEU A 56 -6.65 -3.02 -10.01
C LEU A 56 -5.76 -2.11 -10.89
N TRP A 57 -5.63 -0.84 -10.51
CA TRP A 57 -4.77 0.10 -11.23
C TRP A 57 -3.31 -0.34 -11.19
N ASN A 58 -2.81 -0.80 -10.05
CA ASN A 58 -1.46 -1.34 -9.94
C ASN A 58 -1.23 -2.54 -10.87
N LEU A 59 -2.20 -3.45 -10.97
CA LEU A 59 -2.11 -4.54 -11.93
C LEU A 59 -2.08 -4.02 -13.38
N VAL A 60 -3.03 -3.17 -13.76
CA VAL A 60 -3.16 -2.62 -15.12
C VAL A 60 -1.90 -1.84 -15.51
N PHE A 61 -1.43 -0.96 -14.63
CA PHE A 61 -0.24 -0.14 -14.87
C PHE A 61 1.01 -1.00 -15.03
N ASN A 62 1.21 -1.98 -14.15
CA ASN A 62 2.33 -2.91 -14.26
C ASN A 62 2.28 -3.71 -15.58
N LEU A 63 1.09 -4.17 -16.00
CA LEU A 63 0.92 -4.90 -17.27
C LEU A 63 1.23 -4.02 -18.50
N VAL A 64 0.72 -2.79 -18.52
CA VAL A 64 0.98 -1.83 -19.59
C VAL A 64 2.46 -1.50 -19.64
N PHE A 65 3.08 -1.23 -18.49
CA PHE A 65 4.49 -0.88 -18.43
C PHE A 65 5.40 -2.04 -18.81
N ASP A 66 5.09 -3.27 -18.39
CA ASP A 66 5.80 -4.47 -18.81
C ASP A 66 5.68 -4.71 -20.31
N HIS A 67 4.51 -4.48 -20.90
CA HIS A 67 4.32 -4.59 -22.34
C HIS A 67 5.14 -3.51 -23.08
N LEU A 68 5.10 -2.28 -22.59
CA LEU A 68 5.84 -1.15 -23.16
C LEU A 68 7.35 -1.37 -23.06
N GLN A 69 7.83 -1.90 -21.93
CA GLN A 69 9.24 -2.23 -21.73
C GLN A 69 9.69 -3.35 -22.68
N ARG A 70 8.86 -4.39 -22.89
CA ARG A 70 9.16 -5.47 -23.85
C ARG A 70 9.15 -4.99 -25.30
N ARG A 71 8.29 -4.02 -25.64
CA ARG A 71 8.19 -3.43 -26.99
C ARG A 71 9.33 -2.47 -27.31
N LEU A 72 9.76 -1.66 -26.35
CA LEU A 72 10.70 -0.55 -26.59
C LEU A 72 12.12 -0.83 -26.07
N GLY A 73 12.33 -1.89 -25.30
CA GLY A 73 13.67 -2.34 -24.90
C GLY A 73 14.45 -1.34 -24.04
N PHE A 74 13.77 -0.48 -23.28
CA PHE A 74 14.43 0.56 -22.48
C PHE A 74 15.20 0.00 -21.27
N THR A 75 16.38 0.57 -21.03
CA THR A 75 17.16 0.33 -19.81
C THR A 75 16.51 1.05 -18.62
N ARG A 76 16.36 0.35 -17.48
CA ARG A 76 15.73 0.90 -16.25
C ARG A 76 16.66 1.91 -15.57
N GLY A 77 16.82 3.09 -16.16
CA GLY A 77 17.52 4.23 -15.57
C GLY A 77 16.72 4.92 -14.46
N LEU A 78 17.39 5.77 -13.68
CA LEU A 78 16.77 6.57 -12.61
C LEU A 78 15.65 7.49 -13.13
N SER A 79 15.84 8.08 -14.32
CA SER A 79 14.84 8.91 -15.00
C SER A 79 13.55 8.14 -15.33
N MET A 80 13.69 6.92 -15.83
CA MET A 80 12.54 6.06 -16.14
C MET A 80 11.78 5.63 -14.89
N ARG A 81 12.49 5.42 -13.77
CA ARG A 81 11.87 5.11 -12.47
C ARG A 81 11.07 6.29 -11.92
N LEU A 82 11.60 7.51 -12.04
CA LEU A 82 10.88 8.72 -11.63
C LEU A 82 9.63 8.92 -12.50
N LEU A 83 9.78 8.81 -13.83
CA LEU A 83 8.64 8.91 -14.75
C LEU A 83 7.57 7.87 -14.44
N HIS A 84 7.96 6.62 -14.19
CA HIS A 84 7.05 5.55 -13.79
C HIS A 84 6.31 5.88 -12.50
N ALA A 85 7.02 6.34 -11.47
CA ALA A 85 6.41 6.72 -10.20
C ALA A 85 5.42 7.88 -10.38
N PHE A 86 5.78 8.93 -11.12
CA PHE A 86 4.88 10.06 -11.40
C PHE A 86 3.65 9.66 -12.22
N CYS A 87 3.80 8.82 -13.24
CA CYS A 87 2.67 8.34 -14.04
C CYS A 87 1.75 7.41 -13.23
N PHE A 88 2.33 6.57 -12.37
CA PHE A 88 1.57 5.68 -11.48
C PHE A 88 0.73 6.49 -10.49
N GLU A 89 1.40 7.39 -9.76
CA GLU A 89 0.80 8.25 -8.75
C GLU A 89 -0.24 9.19 -9.36
N GLY A 90 0.13 9.87 -10.45
CA GLY A 90 -0.78 10.78 -11.15
C GLY A 90 -2.02 10.06 -11.69
N GLY A 91 -1.86 8.84 -12.22
CA GLY A 91 -2.99 8.03 -12.67
C GLY A 91 -3.92 7.60 -11.53
N LEU A 92 -3.35 7.25 -10.37
CA LEU A 92 -4.11 6.95 -9.16
C LEU A 92 -4.91 8.16 -8.69
N VAL A 93 -4.27 9.32 -8.54
CA VAL A 93 -4.90 10.56 -8.09
C VAL A 93 -6.07 10.94 -9.01
N VAL A 94 -5.90 10.84 -10.33
CA VAL A 94 -6.96 11.15 -11.31
C VAL A 94 -8.17 10.21 -11.17
N MET A 95 -8.01 8.99 -10.67
CA MET A 95 -9.11 8.05 -10.42
C MET A 95 -9.70 8.15 -9.02
N LEU A 96 -8.86 8.27 -7.99
CA LEU A 96 -9.26 8.27 -6.58
C LEU A 96 -9.89 9.60 -6.17
N VAL A 97 -9.35 10.74 -6.61
CA VAL A 97 -9.84 12.07 -6.20
C VAL A 97 -11.29 12.31 -6.66
N PRO A 98 -11.68 12.07 -7.93
CA PRO A 98 -13.07 12.24 -8.33
C PRO A 98 -14.02 11.26 -7.64
N LEU A 99 -13.57 10.03 -7.41
CA LEU A 99 -14.34 9.03 -6.68
C LEU A 99 -14.59 9.46 -5.23
N ALA A 100 -13.56 9.98 -4.55
CA ALA A 100 -13.64 10.54 -3.20
C ALA A 100 -14.58 11.75 -3.14
N ALA A 101 -14.41 12.70 -4.07
CA ALA A 101 -15.23 13.90 -4.17
C ALA A 101 -16.71 13.54 -4.36
N TRP A 102 -17.00 12.61 -5.27
CA TRP A 102 -18.37 12.13 -5.51
C TRP A 102 -18.97 11.41 -4.30
N TRP A 103 -18.21 10.50 -3.67
CA TRP A 103 -18.72 9.69 -2.56
C TRP A 103 -18.93 10.48 -1.27
N LEU A 104 -18.01 11.39 -0.95
CA LEU A 104 -18.08 12.22 0.25
C LEU A 104 -18.90 13.48 0.04
N SER A 105 -19.22 13.82 -1.21
CA SER A 105 -19.87 15.08 -1.61
C SER A 105 -19.06 16.30 -1.18
N ILE A 106 -17.73 16.22 -1.35
CA ILE A 106 -16.75 17.29 -1.10
C ILE A 106 -16.20 17.80 -2.44
N GLY A 107 -15.59 18.98 -2.46
CA GLY A 107 -14.95 19.48 -3.67
C GLY A 107 -13.70 18.68 -4.04
N LEU A 108 -13.27 18.83 -5.30
CA LEU A 108 -12.06 18.17 -5.81
C LEU A 108 -10.80 18.60 -5.05
N TRP A 109 -10.77 19.83 -4.56
CA TRP A 109 -9.65 20.35 -3.77
C TRP A 109 -9.58 19.71 -2.39
N GLU A 110 -10.70 19.59 -1.68
CA GLU A 110 -10.73 18.87 -0.40
C GLU A 110 -10.42 17.39 -0.58
N ALA A 111 -10.94 16.76 -1.65
CA ALA A 111 -10.65 15.37 -1.96
C ALA A 111 -9.16 15.14 -2.27
N LEU A 112 -8.50 16.06 -2.99
CA LEU A 112 -7.08 15.98 -3.27
C LEU A 112 -6.22 16.19 -2.00
N LEU A 113 -6.61 17.11 -1.12
CA LEU A 113 -5.96 17.28 0.18
C LEU A 113 -6.14 16.07 1.08
N LEU A 114 -7.32 15.43 1.04
CA LEU A 114 -7.61 14.21 1.79
C LEU A 114 -6.76 13.03 1.27
N ASP A 115 -6.63 12.88 -0.04
CA ASP A 115 -5.79 11.87 -0.68
C ASP A 115 -4.30 12.08 -0.34
N LEU A 116 -3.81 13.33 -0.44
CA LEU A 116 -2.44 13.67 -0.08
C LEU A 116 -2.17 13.48 1.43
N GLY A 117 -3.13 13.82 2.29
CA GLY A 117 -3.05 13.63 3.73
C GLY A 117 -3.02 12.15 4.12
N LEU A 118 -3.87 11.33 3.49
CA LEU A 118 -3.85 9.87 3.63
C LEU A 118 -2.52 9.30 3.18
N LEU A 119 -2.03 9.70 2.01
CA LEU A 119 -0.76 9.23 1.45
C LEU A 119 0.42 9.60 2.36
N LEU A 120 0.47 10.84 2.84
CA LEU A 120 1.52 11.32 3.74
C LEU A 120 1.44 10.65 5.13
N PHE A 121 0.26 10.23 5.58
CA PHE A 121 0.09 9.47 6.81
C PHE A 121 0.47 7.99 6.62
N PHE A 122 0.06 7.38 5.51
CA PHE A 122 0.30 5.97 5.22
C PHE A 122 1.76 5.64 4.91
N LEU A 123 2.51 6.54 4.27
CA LEU A 123 3.93 6.37 3.95
C LEU A 123 4.80 6.07 5.18
N PRO A 124 4.85 6.97 6.20
CA PRO A 124 5.62 6.72 7.42
C PRO A 124 5.02 5.57 8.23
N TYR A 125 3.69 5.41 8.25
CA TYR A 125 3.04 4.27 8.90
C TYR A 125 3.51 2.93 8.31
N THR A 126 3.51 2.80 6.99
CA THR A 126 3.94 1.59 6.28
C THR A 126 5.42 1.31 6.52
N LEU A 127 6.26 2.36 6.52
CA LEU A 127 7.67 2.25 6.84
C LEU A 127 7.89 1.76 8.28
N ALA A 128 7.18 2.34 9.24
CA ALA A 128 7.26 1.97 10.65
C ALA A 128 6.75 0.54 10.89
N PHE A 129 5.63 0.15 10.27
CA PHE A 129 5.07 -1.19 10.38
C PHE A 129 6.01 -2.25 9.78
N ASN A 130 6.52 -2.01 8.57
CA ASN A 130 7.50 -2.90 7.94
C ASN A 130 8.75 -3.05 8.82
N TRP A 131 9.24 -1.95 9.40
CA TRP A 131 10.40 -2.00 10.30
C TRP A 131 10.11 -2.78 11.58
N LEU A 132 8.95 -2.58 12.21
CA LEU A 132 8.54 -3.31 13.41
C LEU A 132 8.38 -4.81 13.12
N TYR A 133 7.78 -5.15 11.99
CA TYR A 133 7.58 -6.53 11.56
C TYR A 133 8.91 -7.24 11.31
N ASP A 134 9.85 -6.57 10.62
CA ASP A 134 11.19 -7.11 10.41
C ASP A 134 11.97 -7.26 11.72
N LEU A 135 11.80 -6.34 12.68
CA LEU A 135 12.40 -6.46 14.02
C LEU A 135 11.84 -7.67 14.78
N GLY A 136 10.52 -7.85 14.76
CA GLY A 136 9.84 -8.97 15.38
C GLY A 136 10.21 -10.31 14.75
N TYR A 137 10.28 -10.35 13.42
CA TYR A 137 10.72 -11.53 12.67
C TYR A 137 12.20 -11.87 12.94
N ALA A 138 13.08 -10.86 12.99
CA ALA A 138 14.48 -11.05 13.35
C ALA A 138 14.66 -11.55 14.80
N ALA A 139 13.86 -11.03 15.74
CA ALA A 139 13.86 -11.47 17.13
C ALA A 139 13.33 -12.92 17.26
N TRP A 140 12.27 -13.27 16.56
CA TRP A 140 11.71 -14.63 16.53
C TRP A 140 12.68 -15.64 15.91
N ARG A 141 13.36 -15.25 14.82
CA ARG A 141 14.38 -16.09 14.16
C ARG A 141 15.64 -16.29 15.02
N LYS A 142 16.01 -15.30 15.84
CA LYS A 142 17.08 -15.44 16.85
C LYS A 142 16.71 -16.42 17.97
N ARG A 143 15.45 -16.43 18.41
CA ARG A 143 14.96 -17.37 19.45
C ARG A 143 14.86 -18.82 18.95
N THR A 144 14.56 -19.02 17.67
CA THR A 144 14.41 -20.36 17.08
C THR A 144 15.73 -20.96 16.57
N ASN A 145 16.74 -20.15 16.27
CA ASN A 145 18.09 -20.62 15.91
C ASN A 145 19.09 -20.54 17.07
N ALA A 146 18.65 -20.36 18.32
CA ALA A 146 19.54 -20.52 19.46
C ALA A 146 19.92 -22.01 19.52
N PRO A 147 21.20 -22.39 19.28
CA PRO A 147 21.61 -23.78 19.47
C PRO A 147 21.34 -24.14 20.93
N CYS A 148 20.67 -25.27 21.18
CA CYS A 148 20.72 -25.95 22.46
C CYS A 148 22.21 -26.23 22.73
N GLN A 149 22.87 -25.33 23.46
CA GLN A 149 24.12 -25.68 24.12
C GLN A 149 23.74 -26.59 25.27
N ALA A 150 23.99 -27.88 25.04
CA ALA A 150 23.95 -28.91 26.05
C ALA A 150 24.84 -28.47 27.23
N HIS A 151 24.25 -28.50 28.43
CA HIS A 151 24.95 -28.50 29.69
C HIS A 151 25.00 -29.93 30.23
#